data_AF-A0A8I2BLF6-F1
#
_entry.id   AF-A0A8I2BLF6-F1
#
_cell.length_a   1.000
_cell.length_b   1.000
_cell.length_c   1.000
_cell.angle_alpha   90.00
_cell.angle_beta   90.00
_cell.angle_gamma   90.00
#
_symmetry.space_group_name_H-M   'P 1'
#
loop_
_entity.id
_entity.type
_entity.pdbx_description
1 polymer ?
#
loop_
_entity_poly.entity_id
_entity_poly.type
_entity_poly.pdbx_seq_one_letter_code
_entity_poly.pdbx_strand_id
1 'polypeptide(L)'
;MLNFFAILLIIFIGILLLVFKKRSFKKLINQSNLNSIKLKKNKKSNNKFLSKKNSYLYNHEEKKYSIFYKNSQRNKMISLFQGDTDNKLKALKIAEELADKSTLPILRKGLRDISPEVVEISALLIRQFK
;
A
#
# COMPACT_ATOMS: atom_id res chain seq x y z
N MET A 1 -9.43 -41.43 39.19
CA MET A 1 -8.96 -42.08 37.95
C MET A 1 -8.69 -40.99 36.93
N LEU A 2 -7.45 -40.89 36.42
CA LEU A 2 -7.15 -39.91 35.37
C LEU A 2 -7.91 -40.33 34.11
N ASN A 3 -8.73 -39.42 33.59
CA ASN A 3 -9.52 -39.68 32.40
C ASN A 3 -8.58 -39.85 31.20
N PHE A 4 -8.83 -40.81 30.31
CA PHE A 4 -7.97 -41.09 29.16
C PHE A 4 -7.67 -39.83 28.32
N PHE A 5 -8.66 -38.95 28.20
CA PHE A 5 -8.53 -37.64 27.57
C PHE A 5 -7.53 -36.70 28.26
N ALA A 6 -7.41 -36.75 29.58
CA ALA A 6 -6.45 -35.93 30.31
C ALA A 6 -5.01 -36.37 30.04
N ILE A 7 -4.78 -37.68 29.88
CA ILE A 7 -3.47 -38.24 29.53
C ILE A 7 -3.08 -37.81 28.11
N LEU A 8 -4.01 -37.90 27.15
CA LEU A 8 -3.80 -37.43 25.77
C LEU A 8 -3.48 -35.92 25.70
N LEU A 9 -4.18 -35.09 26.49
CA LEU A 9 -3.94 -33.65 26.54
C LEU A 9 -2.54 -33.31 27.07
N ILE A 10 -2.08 -34.00 28.12
CA ILE A 10 -0.74 -33.77 28.69
C ILE A 10 0.35 -34.10 27.67
N ILE A 11 0.21 -35.23 26.95
CA ILE A 11 1.14 -35.63 25.89
C ILE A 11 1.14 -34.60 24.76
N PHE A 12 -0.04 -34.14 24.34
CA PHE A 12 -0.18 -33.15 23.30
C PHE A 12 0.47 -31.81 23.66
N ILE A 13 0.26 -31.30 24.88
CA ILE A 13 0.91 -30.08 25.39
C ILE A 13 2.43 -30.24 25.41
N GLY A 14 2.94 -31.40 25.83
CA GLY A 14 4.38 -31.68 25.87
C GLY A 14 5.03 -31.61 24.48
N ILE A 15 4.38 -32.21 23.47
CA ILE A 15 4.83 -32.15 22.07
C ILE A 15 4.77 -30.73 21.53
N LEU A 16 3.70 -29.99 21.82
CA LEU A 16 3.52 -28.61 21.39
C LEU A 16 4.65 -27.72 21.93
N LEU A 17 4.96 -27.81 23.23
CA LEU A 17 6.05 -27.07 23.87
C LEU A 17 7.42 -27.43 23.30
N LEU A 18 7.67 -28.71 22.98
CA LEU A 18 8.91 -29.16 22.35
C LEU A 18 9.13 -28.51 20.97
N VAL A 19 8.07 -28.45 20.15
CA VAL A 19 8.09 -27.84 18.81
C VAL A 19 8.27 -26.32 18.89
N PHE A 20 7.53 -25.65 19.79
CA PHE A 20 7.64 -24.20 19.99
C PHE A 20 8.99 -23.78 20.59
N LYS A 21 9.60 -24.61 21.47
CA LYS A 21 10.94 -24.34 22.03
C LYS A 21 12.03 -24.34 20.97
N LYS A 22 11.97 -25.25 19.99
CA LYS A 22 12.94 -25.32 18.88
C LYS A 22 12.78 -24.16 17.90
N ARG A 23 11.56 -23.65 17.74
CA ARG A 23 11.23 -22.52 16.86
C ARG A 23 11.30 -21.21 17.65
N SER A 24 12.51 -20.81 18.06
CA SER A 24 12.70 -19.55 18.80
C SER A 24 12.00 -18.39 18.07
N PHE A 25 11.09 -17.69 18.75
CA PHE A 25 10.39 -16.49 18.26
C PHE A 25 11.34 -15.29 18.07
N LYS A 26 12.65 -15.50 17.89
CA LYS A 26 13.63 -14.45 17.58
C LYS A 26 13.28 -13.66 16.30
N LYS A 27 12.44 -14.22 15.43
CA LYS A 27 11.99 -13.56 14.20
C LYS A 27 10.80 -12.60 14.38
N LEU A 28 10.07 -12.66 15.51
CA LEU A 28 8.89 -11.81 15.73
C LEU A 28 9.21 -10.52 16.49
N ILE A 29 10.27 -10.51 17.31
CA ILE A 29 10.72 -9.29 18.02
C ILE A 29 11.68 -8.45 17.15
N ASN A 30 12.36 -9.04 16.16
CA ASN A 30 13.22 -8.28 15.23
C ASN A 30 12.45 -7.39 14.24
N GLN A 31 11.11 -7.36 14.29
CA GLN A 31 10.29 -6.52 13.43
C GLN A 31 9.83 -5.22 14.09
N SER A 32 10.28 -4.92 15.32
CA SER A 32 9.99 -3.64 16.00
C SER A 32 11.05 -2.54 15.78
N ASN A 33 12.13 -2.82 15.03
CA ASN A 33 13.18 -1.83 14.73
C ASN A 33 13.20 -1.37 13.25
N LEU A 34 12.03 -1.08 12.67
CA LEU A 34 11.94 -0.37 11.39
C LEU A 34 11.95 1.16 11.58
N ASN A 35 12.79 1.67 12.48
CA ASN A 35 13.18 3.07 12.46
C ASN A 35 14.69 3.23 12.66
N SER A 36 15.25 4.04 11.78
CA SER A 36 16.66 4.45 11.66
C SER A 36 17.60 3.47 10.94
N ILE A 37 17.35 3.26 9.64
CA ILE A 37 18.46 3.19 8.68
C ILE A 37 19.18 4.53 8.77
N LYS A 38 20.18 4.59 9.65
CA LYS A 38 21.18 5.63 9.72
C LYS A 38 21.99 5.54 8.43
N LEU A 39 21.47 6.12 7.35
CA LEU A 39 22.20 6.35 6.12
C LEU A 39 23.39 7.26 6.48
N LYS A 40 24.55 6.64 6.68
CA LYS A 40 25.85 7.30 6.58
C LYS A 40 25.93 7.92 5.18
N LYS A 41 25.50 9.19 5.06
CA LYS A 41 25.74 10.02 3.88
C LYS A 41 27.22 10.37 3.86
N ASN A 42 28.01 9.55 3.17
CA ASN A 42 29.27 10.02 2.66
C ASN A 42 29.01 11.07 1.58
N LYS A 43 29.81 12.12 1.69
CA LYS A 43 29.73 13.42 1.07
C LYS A 43 30.30 13.36 -0.36
N LYS A 44 29.48 13.62 -1.39
CA LYS A 44 29.81 14.09 -2.77
C LYS A 44 28.61 13.70 -3.66
N SER A 45 27.99 14.56 -4.47
CA SER A 45 28.34 15.86 -5.01
C SER A 45 27.08 16.73 -5.14
N ASN A 46 27.31 18.03 -5.25
CA ASN A 46 26.30 19.06 -5.45
C ASN A 46 25.52 18.81 -6.76
N ASN A 47 24.21 18.67 -6.66
CA ASN A 47 23.27 19.36 -7.55
C ASN A 47 21.96 19.55 -6.79
N LYS A 48 21.87 20.72 -6.17
CA LYS A 48 20.74 21.21 -5.41
C LYS A 48 19.61 21.53 -6.40
N PHE A 49 18.94 20.50 -6.92
CA PHE A 49 17.63 20.70 -7.53
C PHE A 49 16.62 20.93 -6.41
N LEU A 50 16.68 22.12 -5.81
CA LEU A 50 15.55 22.70 -5.09
C LEU A 50 14.46 22.89 -6.13
N SER A 51 13.71 21.83 -6.43
CA SER A 51 12.44 22.00 -7.09
C SER A 51 11.64 22.90 -6.17
N LYS A 52 11.45 24.15 -6.57
CA LYS A 52 10.49 25.09 -6.00
C LYS A 52 9.12 24.43 -6.21
N LYS A 53 8.79 23.44 -5.37
CA LYS A 53 7.49 22.76 -5.40
C LYS A 53 6.54 23.81 -4.87
N ASN A 54 5.92 24.54 -5.79
CA ASN A 54 4.68 25.24 -5.51
C ASN A 54 3.79 24.21 -4.83
N SER A 55 3.60 24.36 -3.53
CA SER A 55 2.66 23.55 -2.78
C SER A 55 1.29 24.02 -3.22
N TYR A 56 0.81 23.48 -4.33
CA TYR A 56 -0.59 23.64 -4.71
C TYR A 56 -1.42 23.14 -3.54
N LEU A 57 -2.10 24.10 -2.89
CA LEU A 57 -2.97 23.84 -1.77
C LEU A 57 -4.22 23.22 -2.36
N TYR A 58 -4.35 21.93 -2.16
CA TYR A 58 -5.45 21.15 -2.67
C TYR A 58 -6.67 21.41 -1.80
N ASN A 59 -7.68 22.05 -2.36
CA ASN A 59 -8.96 22.27 -1.71
C ASN A 59 -9.92 21.10 -1.95
N HIS A 60 -9.44 19.86 -1.78
CA HIS A 60 -10.33 18.71 -1.72
C HIS A 60 -10.48 18.30 -0.26
N GLU A 61 -11.71 18.14 0.20
CA GLU A 61 -11.99 17.55 1.50
C GLU A 61 -11.40 16.15 1.52
N GLU A 62 -10.22 15.98 2.13
CA GLU A 62 -9.61 14.67 2.26
C GLU A 62 -10.55 13.78 3.08
N LYS A 63 -11.29 12.91 2.39
CA LYS A 63 -12.04 11.85 3.05
C LYS A 63 -11.05 11.07 3.93
N LYS A 64 -11.30 11.10 5.24
CA LYS A 64 -10.47 10.41 6.24
C LYS A 64 -10.67 8.90 6.15
N TYR A 65 -10.10 8.29 5.13
CA TYR A 65 -9.97 6.84 5.03
C TYR A 65 -8.77 6.35 5.83
N SER A 66 -8.89 5.15 6.42
CA SER A 66 -7.75 4.49 7.05
C SER A 66 -6.65 4.21 6.02
N ILE A 67 -5.39 4.22 6.46
CA ILE A 67 -4.24 3.90 5.60
C ILE A 67 -4.40 2.53 4.95
N PHE A 68 -4.93 1.55 5.70
CA PHE A 68 -5.22 0.21 5.20
C PHE A 68 -6.22 0.23 4.05
N TYR A 69 -7.32 0.97 4.20
CA TYR A 69 -8.32 1.10 3.14
C TYR A 69 -7.74 1.77 1.89
N LYS A 70 -7.01 2.89 2.05
CA LYS A 70 -6.33 3.56 0.93
C LYS A 70 -5.38 2.61 0.19
N ASN A 71 -4.62 1.79 0.93
CA ASN A 71 -3.72 0.78 0.35
C ASN A 71 -4.49 -0.32 -0.41
N SER A 72 -5.54 -0.85 0.19
CA SER A 72 -6.38 -1.88 -0.43
C SER A 72 -6.98 -1.39 -1.76
N GLN A 73 -7.57 -0.20 -1.75
CA GLN A 73 -8.14 0.41 -2.95
C GLN A 73 -7.09 0.71 -4.01
N ARG A 74 -5.90 1.19 -3.64
CA ARG A 74 -4.79 1.36 -4.59
C ARG A 74 -4.39 0.05 -5.25
N ASN A 75 -4.25 -1.03 -4.50
CA ASN A 75 -3.90 -2.33 -5.06
C ASN A 75 -4.95 -2.82 -6.05
N LYS A 76 -6.23 -2.67 -5.69
CA LYS A 76 -7.37 -2.98 -6.57
C LYS A 76 -7.34 -2.14 -7.84
N MET A 77 -7.12 -0.82 -7.71
CA MET A 77 -6.99 0.11 -8.82
C MET A 77 -5.85 -0.29 -9.76
N ILE A 78 -4.67 -0.63 -9.24
CA ILE A 78 -3.52 -1.08 -10.04
C ILE A 78 -3.84 -2.37 -10.81
N SER A 79 -4.51 -3.32 -10.16
CA SER A 79 -4.90 -4.59 -10.79
C SER A 79 -5.90 -4.36 -11.92
N LEU A 80 -6.91 -3.52 -11.68
CA LEU A 80 -7.96 -3.23 -12.67
C LEU A 80 -7.41 -2.46 -13.88
N PHE A 81 -6.47 -1.55 -13.66
CA PHE A 81 -5.91 -0.73 -14.74
C PHE A 81 -5.07 -1.52 -15.76
N GLN A 82 -4.70 -2.76 -15.45
CA GLN A 82 -4.00 -3.67 -16.37
C GLN A 82 -4.97 -4.41 -17.32
N GLY A 83 -6.28 -4.34 -17.05
CA GLY A 83 -7.30 -5.05 -17.82
C GLY A 83 -7.75 -4.31 -19.08
N ASP A 84 -8.94 -4.69 -19.54
CA ASP A 84 -9.67 -4.03 -20.62
C ASP A 84 -10.15 -2.60 -20.26
N THR A 85 -10.76 -1.93 -21.23
CA THR A 85 -11.29 -0.56 -21.06
C THR A 85 -12.24 -0.47 -19.87
N ASP A 86 -13.16 -1.41 -19.69
CA ASP A 86 -14.12 -1.41 -18.59
C ASP A 86 -13.45 -1.50 -17.22
N ASN A 87 -12.42 -2.34 -17.10
CA ASN A 87 -11.66 -2.44 -15.86
C ASN A 87 -10.83 -1.17 -15.62
N LYS A 88 -10.29 -0.55 -16.66
CA LYS A 88 -9.63 0.76 -16.53
C LYS A 88 -10.61 1.83 -16.06
N LEU A 89 -11.83 1.89 -16.58
CA LEU A 89 -12.86 2.82 -16.12
C LEU A 89 -13.23 2.57 -14.64
N LYS A 90 -13.36 1.30 -14.22
CA LYS A 90 -13.54 0.97 -12.80
C LYS A 90 -12.35 1.43 -11.93
N ALA A 91 -11.14 1.32 -12.43
CA ALA A 91 -9.95 1.82 -11.74
C ALA A 91 -9.97 3.35 -11.60
N LEU A 92 -10.40 4.08 -12.63
CA LEU A 92 -10.55 5.53 -12.58
C LEU A 92 -11.60 5.98 -11.56
N LYS A 93 -12.71 5.24 -11.43
CA LYS A 93 -13.71 5.49 -10.38
C LYS A 93 -13.14 5.33 -8.97
N ILE A 94 -12.23 4.37 -8.76
CA ILE A 94 -11.51 4.24 -7.47
C ILE A 94 -10.58 5.43 -7.24
N ALA A 95 -9.91 5.91 -8.28
CA ALA A 95 -9.04 7.08 -8.18
C ALA A 95 -9.85 8.33 -7.78
N GLU A 96 -11.00 8.54 -8.40
CA GLU A 96 -11.96 9.59 -8.06
C GLU A 96 -12.42 9.49 -6.60
N GLU A 97 -12.83 8.29 -6.15
CA GLU A 97 -13.29 8.08 -4.76
C GLU A 97 -12.19 8.41 -3.74
N LEU A 98 -10.96 7.98 -4.01
CA LEU A 98 -9.82 8.20 -3.12
C LEU A 98 -9.34 9.65 -3.11
N ALA A 99 -9.46 10.35 -4.23
CA ALA A 99 -9.02 11.74 -4.44
C ALA A 99 -7.58 12.02 -3.93
N ASP A 100 -6.71 11.01 -3.96
CA ASP A 100 -5.39 11.04 -3.33
C ASP A 100 -4.29 11.23 -4.37
N LYS A 101 -3.26 12.02 -4.03
CA LYS A 101 -2.07 12.27 -4.89
C LYS A 101 -1.36 10.96 -5.27
N SER A 102 -1.50 9.93 -4.45
CA SER A 102 -0.94 8.59 -4.73
C SER A 102 -1.52 7.92 -5.98
N THR A 103 -2.67 8.37 -6.48
CA THR A 103 -3.33 7.83 -7.68
C THR A 103 -2.78 8.43 -8.98
N LEU A 104 -2.11 9.60 -8.91
CA LEU A 104 -1.56 10.34 -10.06
C LEU A 104 -0.69 9.50 -11.02
N PRO A 105 0.17 8.56 -10.56
CA PRO A 105 0.94 7.73 -11.48
C PRO A 105 0.08 6.89 -12.43
N ILE A 106 -1.08 6.41 -11.97
CA ILE A 106 -2.00 5.62 -12.80
C ILE A 106 -2.76 6.54 -13.76
N LEU A 107 -3.25 7.68 -13.28
CA LEU A 107 -3.92 8.66 -14.14
C LEU A 107 -3.00 9.11 -15.29
N ARG A 108 -1.70 9.32 -15.02
CA ARG A 108 -0.70 9.64 -16.05
C ARG A 108 -0.49 8.51 -17.05
N LYS A 109 -0.67 7.25 -16.66
CA LYS A 109 -0.69 6.12 -17.60
C LYS A 109 -1.94 6.16 -18.46
N GLY A 110 -3.09 6.52 -17.88
CA GLY A 110 -4.36 6.67 -18.62
C GLY A 110 -4.35 7.75 -19.69
N LEU A 111 -3.53 8.79 -19.55
CA LEU A 111 -3.29 9.77 -20.62
C LEU A 111 -2.64 9.18 -21.88
N ARG A 112 -2.05 7.98 -21.79
CA ARG A 112 -1.43 7.25 -22.90
C ARG A 112 -2.28 6.07 -23.36
N ASP A 113 -3.51 5.97 -22.87
CA ASP A 113 -4.42 4.89 -23.26
C ASP A 113 -4.92 5.07 -24.69
N ILE A 114 -5.36 3.97 -25.30
CA ILE A 114 -5.95 3.96 -26.63
C ILE A 114 -7.41 4.42 -26.55
N SER A 115 -8.10 4.11 -25.46
CA SER A 115 -9.50 4.50 -25.28
C SER A 115 -9.61 6.01 -25.00
N PRO A 116 -10.35 6.77 -25.82
CA PRO A 116 -10.51 8.22 -25.62
C PRO A 116 -11.20 8.53 -24.29
N GLU A 117 -12.14 7.68 -23.86
CA GLU A 117 -12.86 7.84 -22.60
C GLU A 117 -11.92 7.74 -21.38
N VAL A 118 -11.00 6.76 -21.39
CA VAL A 118 -9.99 6.59 -20.34
C VAL A 118 -9.07 7.81 -20.28
N VAL A 119 -8.69 8.35 -21.44
CA VAL A 119 -7.84 9.55 -21.54
C VAL A 119 -8.55 10.77 -20.98
N GLU A 120 -9.81 11.01 -21.36
CA GLU A 120 -10.59 12.17 -20.97
C GLU A 120 -10.84 12.19 -19.45
N ILE A 121 -11.29 11.07 -18.88
CA ILE A 121 -11.52 10.94 -17.43
C ILE A 121 -10.18 11.09 -16.68
N SER A 122 -9.10 10.49 -17.17
CA SER A 122 -7.77 10.64 -16.54
C SER A 122 -7.31 12.09 -16.51
N ALA A 123 -7.50 12.83 -17.61
CA ALA A 123 -7.15 14.24 -17.69
C ALA A 123 -8.00 15.10 -16.76
N LEU A 124 -9.31 14.83 -16.70
CA LEU A 124 -10.25 15.51 -15.80
C LEU A 124 -9.85 15.30 -14.33
N LEU A 125 -9.60 14.05 -13.93
CA LEU A 125 -9.17 13.72 -12.57
C LEU A 125 -7.83 14.38 -12.23
N ILE A 126 -6.84 14.37 -13.13
CA ILE A 126 -5.56 15.07 -12.92
C ILE A 126 -5.76 16.57 -12.69
N ARG A 127 -6.71 17.19 -13.40
CA ARG A 127 -7.01 18.62 -13.25
C ARG A 127 -7.66 18.94 -11.91
N GLN A 128 -8.58 18.09 -11.44
CA GLN A 128 -9.15 18.20 -10.09
C GLN A 128 -8.08 17.91 -9.03
N PHE A 129 -7.09 17.09 -9.41
CA PHE A 129 -5.97 16.69 -8.59
C PHE A 129 -4.74 17.61 -8.75
N LYS A 130 -4.90 18.88 -9.08
CA LYS A 130 -3.79 19.83 -9.17
C LYS A 130 -4.07 21.04 -8.31
#